data_AF-A0A8X6P8P9-F1
#
_entry.id   AF-A0A8X6P8P9-F1
#
_cell.length_a   1.000
_cell.length_b   1.000
_cell.length_c   1.000
_cell.angle_alpha   90.00
_cell.angle_beta   90.00
_cell.angle_gamma   90.00
#
_symmetry.space_group_name_H-M   'P 1'
#
loop_
_entity.id
_entity.type
_entity.pdbx_description
1 polymer ?
#
loop_
_entity_poly.entity_id
_entity_poly.type
_entity_poly.pdbx_seq_one_letter_code
_entity_poly.pdbx_strand_id
1 'polypeptide(L)'
;MLLIIRSLNTINENVLRLAHSNSSTSTRAIAQLLRISEPIVWRILSVNQMNPYNLQSFQASTLEDYQPQRNLATSFHQYSTTDTNKVRSPH
;
A
#
# COMPACT_ATOMS: atom_id res chain seq x y z
N MET A 1 7.62 -18.71 -32.70
CA MET A 1 7.93 -17.44 -32.00
C MET A 1 6.74 -16.47 -31.97
N LEU A 2 6.01 -16.25 -33.08
CA LEU A 2 4.84 -15.35 -33.16
C LEU A 2 3.65 -15.70 -32.22
N LEU A 3 3.41 -16.98 -31.94
CA LEU A 3 2.30 -17.42 -31.07
C LEU A 3 2.51 -17.06 -29.59
N ILE A 4 3.76 -17.06 -29.12
CA ILE A 4 4.11 -16.77 -27.72
C ILE A 4 3.95 -15.27 -27.43
N ILE A 5 4.33 -14.41 -28.39
CA ILE A 5 4.20 -12.96 -28.26
C ILE A 5 2.72 -12.55 -28.21
N ARG A 6 1.89 -13.16 -29.07
CA ARG A 6 0.43 -12.92 -29.04
C ARG A 6 -0.20 -13.35 -27.72
N SER A 7 0.20 -14.48 -27.15
CA SER A 7 -0.35 -14.92 -25.86
C SER A 7 0.09 -14.03 -24.69
N LEU A 8 1.34 -13.56 -24.68
CA LEU A 8 1.82 -12.62 -23.66
C LEU A 8 1.07 -11.29 -23.72
N ASN A 9 0.83 -10.76 -24.92
CA ASN A 9 0.11 -9.49 -25.06
C ASN A 9 -1.33 -9.62 -24.56
N THR A 10 -2.01 -10.74 -24.88
CA THR A 10 -3.35 -11.03 -24.37
C THR A 10 -3.39 -11.13 -22.83
N ILE A 11 -2.35 -11.68 -22.20
CA ILE A 11 -2.28 -11.76 -20.73
C ILE A 11 -2.13 -10.36 -20.13
N ASN A 12 -1.25 -9.51 -20.69
CA ASN A 12 -1.06 -8.13 -20.23
C ASN A 12 -2.37 -7.34 -20.28
N GLU A 13 -3.05 -7.34 -21.43
CA GLU A 13 -4.31 -6.63 -21.62
C GLU A 13 -5.39 -7.08 -20.64
N ASN A 14 -5.47 -8.40 -20.38
CA ASN A 14 -6.44 -8.94 -19.43
C ASN A 14 -6.14 -8.54 -17.99
N VAL A 15 -4.87 -8.55 -17.57
CA VAL A 15 -4.46 -8.09 -16.24
C VAL A 15 -4.81 -6.61 -16.06
N LEU A 16 -4.46 -5.77 -17.03
CA LEU A 16 -4.72 -4.33 -16.97
C LEU A 16 -6.21 -4.02 -16.98
N ARG A 17 -7.00 -4.71 -17.81
CA ARG A 17 -8.45 -4.56 -17.86
C ARG A 17 -9.11 -4.92 -16.53
N LEU A 18 -8.71 -6.03 -15.91
CA LEU A 18 -9.25 -6.45 -14.61
C LEU A 18 -8.90 -5.45 -13.51
N ALA A 19 -7.63 -5.03 -13.44
CA ALA A 19 -7.18 -4.04 -12.46
C ALA A 19 -7.88 -2.68 -12.64
N HIS A 20 -8.13 -2.24 -13.88
CA HIS A 20 -8.82 -0.99 -14.17
C HIS A 20 -10.32 -1.06 -13.85
N SER A 21 -10.97 -2.19 -14.14
CA SER A 21 -12.40 -2.37 -13.90
C SER A 21 -12.78 -2.38 -12.42
N ASN A 22 -11.87 -2.82 -11.54
CA ASN A 22 -12.11 -2.86 -10.11
C ASN A 22 -10.79 -2.73 -9.35
N SER A 23 -10.47 -1.50 -8.96
CA SER A 23 -9.24 -1.13 -8.25
C SER A 23 -9.10 -1.77 -6.87
N SER A 24 -10.18 -2.32 -6.30
CA SER A 24 -10.15 -3.03 -5.01
C SER A 24 -9.75 -4.51 -5.16
N THR A 25 -9.61 -5.02 -6.38
CA THR A 25 -9.25 -6.42 -6.64
C THR A 25 -7.79 -6.67 -6.30
N SER A 26 -7.52 -7.68 -5.47
CA SER A 26 -6.15 -8.06 -5.11
C SER A 26 -5.40 -8.70 -6.28
N THR A 27 -4.07 -8.54 -6.31
CA THR A 27 -3.17 -9.23 -7.26
C THR A 27 -3.37 -10.74 -7.28
N ARG A 28 -3.58 -11.31 -6.09
CA ARG A 28 -3.88 -12.73 -5.91
C ARG A 28 -5.18 -13.16 -6.59
N ALA A 29 -6.24 -12.37 -6.48
CA ALA A 29 -7.51 -12.67 -7.14
C ALA A 29 -7.39 -12.60 -8.67
N ILE A 30 -6.68 -11.60 -9.20
CA ILE A 30 -6.39 -11.49 -10.64
C ILE A 30 -5.57 -12.70 -11.13
N ALA A 31 -4.57 -13.11 -10.37
CA ALA A 31 -3.74 -14.28 -10.67
C ALA A 31 -4.56 -15.57 -10.73
N GLN A 32 -5.50 -15.76 -9.79
CA GLN A 32 -6.42 -16.90 -9.77
C GLN A 32 -7.37 -16.90 -10.99
N LEU A 33 -7.95 -15.75 -11.33
CA LEU A 33 -8.85 -15.59 -12.48
C LEU A 33 -8.17 -15.94 -13.81
N LEU A 34 -6.93 -15.48 -13.98
CA LEU A 34 -6.16 -15.69 -15.21
C LEU A 34 -5.32 -16.97 -15.21
N ARG A 35 -5.34 -17.73 -14.10
CA ARG A 35 -4.52 -18.95 -13.89
C ARG A 35 -3.04 -18.73 -14.16
N ILE A 36 -2.53 -17.56 -13.78
CA ILE A 36 -1.11 -17.21 -13.88
C ILE A 36 -0.52 -17.01 -12.48
N SER A 37 0.80 -16.96 -12.38
CA SER A 37 1.45 -16.73 -11.10
C SER A 37 1.31 -15.27 -10.66
N GLU A 38 1.13 -15.05 -9.36
CA GLU A 38 1.02 -13.72 -8.77
C GLU A 38 2.21 -12.79 -9.10
N PRO A 39 3.48 -13.25 -9.13
CA PRO A 39 4.61 -12.40 -9.51
C PRO A 39 4.50 -11.84 -10.94
N ILE A 40 3.88 -12.59 -11.86
CA ILE A 40 3.65 -12.12 -13.23
C ILE A 40 2.65 -10.97 -13.24
N VAL A 41 1.53 -11.11 -12.52
CA VAL A 41 0.53 -10.04 -12.35
C VAL A 41 1.19 -8.80 -11.75
N TRP A 42 1.97 -8.97 -10.69
CA TRP A 42 2.68 -7.88 -10.02
C TRP A 42 3.61 -7.15 -11.00
N ARG A 43 4.42 -7.89 -11.75
CA ARG A 43 5.34 -7.32 -12.75
C ARG A 43 4.61 -6.52 -13.82
N ILE A 44 3.50 -7.03 -14.33
CA ILE A 44 2.68 -6.36 -15.35
C ILE A 44 2.12 -5.04 -14.81
N LEU A 45 1.55 -5.08 -13.61
CA LEU A 45 0.98 -3.91 -12.95
C LEU A 45 2.03 -2.83 -12.64
N SER A 46 3.20 -3.24 -12.13
CA SER A 46 4.30 -2.30 -11.86
C SER A 46 4.85 -1.63 -13.10
N VAL A 47 5.05 -2.38 -14.20
CA VAL A 47 5.54 -1.82 -15.47
C VAL A 47 4.57 -0.80 -16.05
N ASN A 48 3.26 -1.02 -15.87
CA ASN A 48 2.21 -0.12 -16.35
C ASN A 48 1.82 0.96 -15.31
N GLN A 49 2.59 1.12 -14.23
CA GLN A 49 2.34 2.09 -13.16
C GLN A 49 0.95 1.97 -12.50
N MET A 50 0.28 0.82 -12.70
CA MET A 50 -0.98 0.46 -12.05
C MET A 50 -0.67 -0.24 -10.73
N ASN A 51 0.01 0.48 -9.84
CA ASN A 51 0.47 -0.10 -8.58
C ASN A 51 -0.75 -0.51 -7.73
N PRO A 52 -0.90 -1.80 -7.39
CA PRO A 52 -2.00 -2.30 -6.57
C PRO A 52 -1.76 -2.03 -5.07
N TYR A 53 -0.91 -1.05 -4.74
CA TYR A 53 -0.90 -0.48 -3.41
C TYR A 53 -2.26 0.20 -3.24
N ASN A 54 -3.26 -0.60 -2.85
CA ASN A 54 -4.30 -0.13 -1.96
C ASN A 54 -3.55 0.71 -0.94
N LEU A 55 -3.78 2.04 -0.97
CA LEU A 55 -3.47 2.91 0.14
C LEU A 55 -3.79 2.09 1.37
N GLN A 56 -2.77 1.76 2.16
CA GLN A 56 -2.98 1.05 3.42
C GLN A 56 -4.16 1.78 4.03
N SER A 57 -5.27 1.06 4.19
CA SER A 57 -6.41 1.59 4.89
C SER A 57 -5.86 1.81 6.30
N PHE A 58 -5.31 3.01 6.53
CA PHE A 58 -5.30 3.61 7.84
C PHE A 58 -6.71 3.30 8.31
N GLN A 59 -6.84 2.45 9.34
CA GLN A 59 -8.11 2.29 10.00
C GLN A 59 -8.60 3.71 10.17
N ALA A 60 -9.71 4.04 9.50
CA ALA A 60 -10.15 5.41 9.42
C ALA A 60 -10.34 5.85 10.87
N SER A 61 -9.39 6.64 11.40
CA SER A 61 -9.47 7.11 12.76
C SER A 61 -10.80 7.82 12.83
N THR A 62 -11.73 7.26 13.60
CA THR A 62 -12.99 7.94 13.81
C THR A 62 -12.68 9.26 14.51
N LEU A 63 -13.60 10.22 14.47
CA LEU A 63 -13.41 11.49 15.19
C LEU A 63 -13.15 11.23 16.69
N GLU A 64 -13.71 10.13 17.21
CA GLU A 64 -13.54 9.67 18.59
C GLU A 64 -12.11 9.14 18.85
N ASP A 65 -11.47 8.47 17.88
CA ASP A 65 -10.09 7.98 17.99
C ASP A 65 -9.05 9.10 17.89
N TYR A 66 -9.42 10.23 17.29
CA TYR A 66 -8.51 11.34 17.05
C TYR A 66 -8.02 12.03 18.34
N GLN A 67 -8.93 12.27 19.30
CA GLN A 67 -8.58 12.96 20.55
C GLN A 67 -7.60 12.14 21.43
N PRO A 68 -7.82 10.84 21.67
CA PRO A 68 -6.86 9.99 22.36
C PRO A 68 -5.49 9.95 21.67
N GLN A 69 -5.46 9.81 20.34
CA GLN A 69 -4.21 9.78 19.57
C GLN A 69 -3.44 11.10 19.67
N ARG A 70 -4.14 12.23 19.57
CA ARG A 70 -3.55 13.57 19.71
C ARG A 70 -2.98 13.79 21.11
N ASN A 71 -3.71 13.37 22.15
CA ASN A 71 -3.26 13.52 23.53
C ASN A 71 -2.01 12.67 23.80
N LEU A 72 -1.99 11.43 23.32
CA LEU A 72 -0.81 10.56 23.38
C LEU A 72 0.40 11.20 22.68
N ALA A 73 0.24 11.67 21.45
CA ALA A 73 1.32 12.32 20.71
C ALA A 73 1.85 13.57 21.44
N THR A 74 0.95 14.35 22.04
CA THR A 74 1.30 15.55 22.81
C THR A 74 2.06 15.20 24.09
N SER A 75 1.62 14.17 24.83
CA SER A 75 2.32 13.67 26.02
C SER A 75 3.73 13.17 25.67
N PHE A 76 3.87 12.37 24.62
CA PHE A 76 5.20 11.91 24.16
C PHE A 76 6.12 13.07 23.79
N HIS A 77 5.59 14.09 23.11
CA HIS A 77 6.36 15.28 22.77
C HIS A 77 6.86 16.00 24.04
N GLN A 78 5.98 16.19 25.04
CA GLN A 78 6.35 16.81 26.32
C GLN A 78 7.43 16.04 27.07
N TYR A 79 7.36 14.70 27.11
CA TYR A 79 8.42 13.88 27.71
C TYR A 79 9.75 14.05 26.97
N SER A 80 9.73 14.06 25.64
CA SER A 80 10.94 14.25 24.83
C SER A 80 11.61 15.63 25.01
N THR A 81 10.82 16.68 25.31
CA THR A 81 11.35 18.03 25.58
C THR A 81 11.73 18.25 27.05
N THR A 82 11.24 17.41 27.96
CA THR A 82 11.56 17.53 29.39
C THR A 82 12.84 16.78 29.74
N ASP A 83 13.15 15.69 29.03
CA ASP A 83 14.39 14.92 29.18
C ASP A 83 15.65 15.77 28.87
N THR A 84 15.56 16.67 27.88
CA THR A 84 16.66 17.59 27.52
C THR A 84 16.91 18.70 28.55
N ASN A 85 15.94 19.01 29.41
CA ASN A 85 16.06 20.07 30.43
C ASN A 85 16.73 19.58 31.73
N LYS A 86 16.92 18.27 31.92
CA LYS A 86 17.57 17.72 33.13
C LYS A 86 19.10 17.63 33.03
N VAL A 87 19.67 17.82 31.83
CA VAL A 87 21.12 17.68 31.57
C VAL A 87 21.89 19.01 31.67
N ARG A 88 21.21 20.12 31.99
CA ARG A 88 21.82 21.47 31.96
C ARG A 88 21.75 22.27 33.26
N SER A 89 21.82 21.60 34.41
CA SER A 89 22.24 22.23 35.66
C SER A 89 23.73 21.96 35.90
N PRO A 90 24.62 22.95 35.72
CA PRO A 90 26.00 22.83 36.16
C PRO A 90 26.01 22.98 37.68
N HIS A 91 26.43 21.94 38.39
CA HIS A 91 27.09 22.11 39.69
C HIS A 91 28.58 22.32 39.43
#